data_AF-Q5KTM0-F1
#
_entry.id   AF-Q5KTM0-F1
#
_cell.length_a   1.000
_cell.length_b   1.000
_cell.length_c   1.000
_cell.angle_alpha   90.00
_cell.angle_beta   90.00
_cell.angle_gamma   90.00
#
_symmetry.space_group_name_H-M   'P 1'
#
loop_
_entity.id
_entity.type
_entity.pdbx_description
1 polymer ?
#
loop_
_entity_poly.entity_id
_entity_poly.type
_entity_poly.pdbx_seq_one_letter_code
_entity_poly.pdbx_strand_id
1 'polypeptide(L)' 'ILPDSQVVRIERPVRMAEIKVTGLDECATKVEVAAAIASQGNCALAQVKVGELRSCYSGTFTVWARCPVQAAILLAT' A
#
# COMPACT_ATOMS: atom_id res chain seq x y z
N ILE A 1 3.48 45.14 3.64
CA ILE A 1 2.67 43.92 3.89
C ILE A 1 3.46 42.80 3.20
N LEU A 2 4.13 41.95 3.97
CA LEU A 2 4.85 40.80 3.40
C LEU A 2 3.81 39.85 2.80
N PRO A 3 4.00 39.39 1.54
CA PRO A 3 3.06 38.48 0.92
C PRO A 3 3.07 37.14 1.65
N ASP A 4 1.89 36.54 1.76
CA ASP A 4 1.59 35.28 2.42
C ASP A 4 2.70 34.23 2.25
N SER A 5 3.06 33.61 3.37
CA SER A 5 3.94 32.46 3.45
C SER A 5 3.36 31.32 2.61
N GLN A 6 3.70 31.27 1.31
CA GLN A 6 3.40 30.14 0.44
C GLN A 6 3.91 28.88 1.12
N VAL A 7 2.98 28.06 1.60
CA VAL A 7 3.27 26.78 2.22
C VAL A 7 3.82 25.88 1.12
N VAL A 8 5.14 25.83 0.99
CA VAL A 8 5.82 24.94 0.05
C VAL A 8 5.61 23.51 0.54
N ARG A 9 4.82 22.73 -0.22
CA ARG A 9 4.55 21.33 0.11
C ARG A 9 5.77 20.49 -0.27
N ILE A 10 6.67 20.28 0.69
CA ILE A 10 7.85 19.42 0.51
C ILE A 10 7.38 17.97 0.63
N GLU A 11 7.20 17.30 -0.50
CA GLU A 11 7.03 15.85 -0.51
C GLU A 11 8.41 15.18 -0.34
N ARG A 12 8.58 14.43 0.75
CA ARG A 12 9.79 13.60 0.94
C ARG A 12 9.62 12.33 0.10
N PRO A 13 10.44 12.11 -0.95
CA PRO A 13 10.35 10.90 -1.73
C PRO A 13 10.70 9.70 -0.85
N VAL A 14 9.74 8.81 -0.64
CA VAL A 14 9.90 7.59 0.14
C VAL A 14 10.27 6.46 -0.83
N ARG A 15 11.25 5.63 -0.46
CA ARG A 15 11.56 4.40 -1.23
C ARG A 15 10.35 3.48 -1.19
N MET A 16 9.87 3.09 -2.38
CA MET A 16 8.73 2.19 -2.54
C MET A 16 9.22 0.79 -2.91
N ALA A 17 8.62 -0.23 -2.34
CA ALA A 17 8.76 -1.63 -2.70
C ALA A 17 7.44 -2.16 -3.26
N GLU A 18 7.53 -3.22 -4.05
CA GLU A 18 6.38 -3.98 -4.54
C GLU A 18 6.36 -5.33 -3.82
N ILE A 19 5.21 -5.68 -3.25
CA ILE A 19 4.98 -6.93 -2.52
C ILE A 19 3.84 -7.70 -3.17
N LYS A 20 3.93 -9.03 -3.11
CA LYS A 20 2.85 -9.93 -3.52
C LYS A 20 2.14 -10.45 -2.29
N VAL A 21 0.86 -10.15 -2.18
CA VAL A 21 -0.02 -10.72 -1.15
C VAL A 21 -0.75 -11.92 -1.76
N THR A 22 -0.68 -13.07 -1.09
CA THR A 22 -1.29 -14.33 -1.52
C THR A 22 -2.18 -14.91 -0.43
N GLY A 23 -3.14 -15.75 -0.80
CA GLY A 23 -4.06 -16.36 0.17
C GLY A 23 -5.21 -15.44 0.57
N LEU A 24 -5.57 -14.48 -0.30
CA LEU A 24 -6.72 -13.63 -0.08
C LEU A 24 -8.01 -14.41 -0.33
N ASP A 25 -9.01 -14.15 0.50
CA ASP A 25 -10.35 -14.69 0.33
C ASP A 25 -11.05 -14.13 -0.93
N GLU A 26 -12.07 -14.83 -1.43
CA GLU A 26 -12.83 -14.39 -2.61
C GLU A 26 -13.63 -13.10 -2.39
N CYS A 27 -13.96 -12.78 -1.13
CA CYS A 27 -14.64 -11.54 -0.78
C CYS A 27 -13.69 -10.35 -0.62
N ALA A 28 -12.37 -10.55 -0.73
CA ALA A 28 -11.40 -9.48 -0.49
C ALA A 28 -11.54 -8.35 -1.52
N THR A 29 -11.62 -7.11 -1.04
CA THR A 29 -11.64 -5.92 -1.89
C THR A 29 -10.29 -5.20 -1.93
N LYS A 30 -10.04 -4.43 -3.00
CA LYS A 30 -8.82 -3.59 -3.11
C LYS A 30 -8.65 -2.63 -1.93
N VAL A 31 -9.76 -2.12 -1.40
CA VAL A 31 -9.78 -1.16 -0.29
C VAL A 31 -9.40 -1.83 1.02
N GLU A 32 -9.96 -3.01 1.31
CA GLU A 32 -9.62 -3.77 2.51
C GLU A 32 -8.15 -4.20 2.50
N VAL A 33 -7.65 -4.67 1.35
CA VAL A 33 -6.23 -5.02 1.20
C VAL A 33 -5.35 -3.79 1.43
N ALA A 34 -5.70 -2.63 0.86
CA ALA A 34 -4.95 -1.40 1.07
C ALA A 34 -4.95 -0.97 2.55
N ALA A 35 -6.10 -1.07 3.22
CA ALA A 35 -6.25 -0.76 4.64
C ALA A 35 -5.45 -1.69 5.55
N ALA A 36 -5.44 -2.99 5.26
CA ALA A 36 -4.63 -3.96 5.99
C ALA A 36 -3.13 -3.72 5.83
N ILE A 37 -2.67 -3.41 4.61
CA ILE A 37 -1.28 -3.07 4.33
C ILE A 37 -0.88 -1.77 5.03
N ALA A 38 -1.76 -0.76 5.02
CA ALA A 38 -1.51 0.52 5.69
C ALA A 38 -1.43 0.37 7.21
N SER A 39 -2.34 -0.40 7.80
CA SER A 39 -2.40 -0.61 9.26
C SER A 39 -1.22 -1.42 9.77
N GLN A 40 -0.85 -2.51 9.10
CA GLN A 40 0.30 -3.35 9.51
C GLN A 40 1.64 -2.71 9.11
N GLY A 41 1.70 -2.09 7.93
CA GLY A 41 2.90 -1.43 7.42
C GLY A 41 3.20 -0.06 8.04
N ASN A 42 2.36 0.38 8.98
CA ASN A 42 2.41 1.70 9.64
C ASN A 42 2.63 2.85 8.64
N CYS A 43 1.90 2.80 7.52
CA CYS A 43 2.04 3.73 6.41
C CYS A 43 0.70 4.35 6.04
N ALA A 44 0.75 5.53 5.40
CA ALA A 44 -0.46 6.19 4.96
C ALA A 44 -1.11 5.42 3.80
N LEU A 45 -2.44 5.29 3.82
CA LEU A 45 -3.22 4.70 2.71
C LEU A 45 -2.88 5.31 1.35
N ALA A 46 -2.59 6.62 1.30
CA ALA A 46 -2.19 7.32 0.08
C ALA A 46 -0.85 6.83 -0.52
N GLN A 47 0.00 6.18 0.29
CA GLN A 47 1.28 5.61 -0.14
C GLN A 47 1.14 4.15 -0.59
N VAL A 48 -0.01 3.52 -0.36
CA VAL A 48 -0.29 2.14 -0.75
C VAL A 48 -1.07 2.13 -2.07
N LYS A 49 -0.52 1.49 -3.09
CA LYS A 49 -1.21 1.26 -4.37
C LYS A 49 -1.43 -0.23 -4.55
N VAL A 50 -2.69 -0.66 -4.52
CA VAL A 50 -3.07 -2.06 -4.73
C VAL A 50 -3.49 -2.26 -6.17
N GLY A 51 -2.93 -3.28 -6.82
CA GLY A 51 -3.26 -3.67 -8.19
C GLY A 51 -4.58 -4.43 -8.31
N GLU A 52 -4.80 -5.04 -9.45
CA GLU A 52 -5.92 -5.97 -9.68
C GLU A 52 -5.77 -7.22 -8.81
N LEU A 53 -6.84 -7.62 -8.13
CA LEU A 53 -6.90 -8.94 -7.52
C LEU A 53 -7.01 -9.98 -8.64
N ARG A 54 -6.09 -10.93 -8.65
CA ARG A 54 -6.10 -12.06 -9.57
C ARG A 54 -6.39 -13.34 -8.83
N SER A 55 -7.42 -14.06 -9.27
CA SER A 55 -7.70 -15.40 -8.78
C SER A 55 -6.56 -16.35 -9.16
N CYS A 56 -6.23 -17.25 -8.25
CA CYS A 56 -5.32 -18.36 -8.50
C CYS A 56 -6.10 -19.68 -8.53
N TYR A 57 -5.54 -20.66 -9.23
CA TYR A 57 -6.14 -22.00 -9.35
C TYR A 57 -6.38 -22.69 -7.99
N SER A 58 -5.67 -22.26 -6.96
CA SER A 58 -5.84 -22.71 -5.57
C SER A 58 -7.13 -22.25 -4.88
N GLY A 59 -8.01 -21.48 -5.57
CA GLY A 59 -9.23 -20.94 -4.97
C GLY A 59 -9.03 -19.68 -4.14
N THR A 60 -7.80 -19.16 -4.08
CA THR A 60 -7.45 -17.93 -3.36
C THR A 60 -7.11 -16.80 -4.32
N PHE A 61 -7.29 -15.57 -3.91
CA PHE A 61 -6.85 -14.40 -4.65
C PHE A 61 -5.41 -14.00 -4.31
N THR A 62 -4.78 -13.34 -5.26
CA THR A 62 -3.44 -12.77 -5.15
C THR A 62 -3.45 -11.36 -5.69
N VAL A 63 -2.64 -10.49 -5.10
CA VAL A 63 -2.55 -9.10 -5.55
C VAL A 63 -1.15 -8.55 -5.35
N TRP A 64 -0.76 -7.69 -6.28
CA TRP A 64 0.46 -6.91 -6.16
C TRP A 64 0.13 -5.57 -5.54
N ALA A 65 0.88 -5.21 -4.50
CA ALA A 65 0.73 -3.93 -3.84
C ALA A 65 2.08 -3.21 -3.77
N ARG A 66 2.06 -1.91 -4.08
CA ARG A 66 3.21 -1.03 -3.92
C ARG A 66 3.04 -0.24 -2.64
N CYS A 67 4.04 -0.31 -1.76
CA CYS A 67 4.04 0.37 -0.47
C CYS A 67 5.47 0.85 -0.13
N PRO A 68 5.66 1.70 0.89
CA PRO A 68 7.00 2.05 1.37
C PRO A 68 7.85 0.81 1.72
N VAL A 69 9.15 0.85 1.48
CA VAL A 69 10.07 -0.29 1.81
C VAL A 69 9.97 -0.69 3.28
N GLN A 70 9.81 0.28 4.19
CA GLN A 70 9.65 0.01 5.61
C GLN A 70 8.37 -0.79 5.90
N ALA A 71 7.26 -0.45 5.23
CA ALA A 71 6.01 -1.20 5.32
C ALA A 71 6.18 -2.61 4.76
N ALA A 72 6.86 -2.76 3.60
CA ALA A 72 7.13 -4.06 3.00
C ALA A 72 7.97 -4.98 3.91
N ILE A 73 8.95 -4.43 4.63
CA ILE A 73 9.76 -5.19 5.60
C ILE A 73 8.92 -5.65 6.78
N LEU A 74 8.05 -4.78 7.31
CA LEU A 74 7.15 -5.12 8.41
C LEU A 74 6.11 -6.19 8.04
N LEU A 75 5.69 -6.22 6.78
CA LEU A 75 4.73 -7.21 6.26
C LEU A 75 5.39 -8.55 5.91
N ALA A 76 6.72 -8.63 5.86
CA ALA A 76 7.47 -9.82 5.47
C ALA A 76 7.92 -10.69 6.68
N THR A 77 7.64 -10.25 7.90
CA THR A 77 7.86 -10.98 9.17
C THR A 77 6.65 -11.83 9.55
#